data_AF-A0A0M6YH01-F1
#
_entry.id   AF-A0A0M6YH01-F1
#
_cell.length_a   1.000
_cell.length_b   1.000
_cell.length_c   1.000
_cell.angle_alpha   90.00
_cell.angle_beta   90.00
_cell.angle_gamma   90.00
#
_symmetry.space_group_name_H-M   'P 1'
#
loop_
_entity.id
_entity.type
_entity.pdbx_description
1 polymer ?
#
loop_
_entity_poly.entity_id
_entity_poly.type
_entity_poly.pdbx_seq_one_letter_code
_entity_poly.pdbx_strand_id
1 'polypeptide(L)'
;MYNQDRVQFRIPRRAVISAIVLPFLITACALPTANGPVPDPQTYAVTEAPIPFAVTRLLPRGVNTQDVRVADNCYGYEYQGQVFPVLIPRGTQYCL
;
A
#
# COMPACT_ATOMS: atom_id res chain seq x y z
N MET A 1 29.53 43.86 -60.45
CA MET A 1 30.71 42.97 -60.42
C MET A 1 30.57 42.03 -59.23
N TYR A 2 30.36 40.74 -59.51
CA TYR A 2 30.39 39.56 -58.63
C TYR A 2 31.88 39.33 -58.19
N ASN A 3 32.29 38.68 -57.10
CA ASN A 3 31.71 37.61 -56.29
C ASN A 3 32.52 37.47 -54.97
N GLN A 4 31.87 37.14 -53.85
CA GLN A 4 32.52 36.76 -52.59
C GLN A 4 32.47 35.24 -52.44
N ASP A 5 33.64 34.62 -52.26
CA ASP A 5 33.79 33.24 -51.81
C ASP A 5 33.19 33.04 -50.42
N ARG A 6 32.21 32.13 -50.29
CA ARG A 6 31.84 31.56 -49.00
C ARG A 6 31.84 30.04 -49.06
N VAL A 7 32.81 29.50 -48.32
CA VAL A 7 33.00 28.09 -47.97
C VAL A 7 31.77 27.55 -47.25
N GLN A 8 31.20 26.47 -47.77
CA GLN A 8 30.10 25.72 -47.16
C GLN A 8 30.58 24.95 -45.92
N PHE A 9 29.79 25.00 -44.83
CA PHE A 9 29.81 23.98 -43.79
C PHE A 9 28.42 23.36 -43.66
N ARG A 10 28.33 22.05 -43.99
CA ARG A 10 27.13 21.22 -43.88
C ARG A 10 26.83 20.91 -42.41
N ILE A 11 25.57 21.11 -41.99
CA ILE A 11 25.04 20.60 -40.72
C ILE A 11 24.15 19.38 -41.03
N PRO A 12 24.40 18.19 -40.46
CA PRO A 12 23.56 17.02 -40.68
C PRO A 12 22.24 17.13 -39.89
N ARG A 13 21.11 17.05 -40.60
CA ARG A 13 19.77 16.90 -40.02
C ARG A 13 19.57 15.45 -39.56
N ARG A 14 19.78 15.18 -38.27
CA ARG A 14 19.24 13.99 -37.60
C ARG A 14 17.96 14.39 -36.87
N ALA A 15 16.84 13.89 -37.37
CA ALA A 15 15.53 13.97 -36.73
C ALA A 15 15.59 13.29 -35.37
N VAL A 16 15.37 14.04 -34.30
CA VAL A 16 15.20 13.49 -32.95
C VAL A 16 13.69 13.53 -32.67
N ILE A 17 13.07 12.36 -32.77
CA ILE A 17 11.71 12.10 -32.29
C ILE A 17 11.80 12.14 -30.76
N SER A 18 11.54 13.31 -30.17
CA SER A 18 11.40 13.44 -28.72
C SER A 18 10.04 12.88 -28.29
N ALA A 19 10.04 11.63 -27.88
CA ALA A 19 8.97 11.04 -27.09
C ALA A 19 9.54 10.67 -25.71
N ILE A 20 8.63 10.59 -24.73
CA ILE A 20 8.82 10.04 -23.36
C ILE A 20 9.49 11.08 -22.43
N VAL A 21 8.99 11.45 -21.25
CA VAL A 21 8.30 10.70 -20.19
C VAL A 21 7.42 11.66 -19.38
N LEU A 22 6.12 11.39 -19.25
CA LEU A 22 5.26 12.02 -18.24
C LEU A 22 5.36 11.15 -16.97
N PRO A 23 5.87 11.65 -15.83
CA PRO A 23 5.86 10.86 -14.61
C PRO A 23 4.43 10.89 -14.05
N PHE A 24 3.72 9.77 -14.21
CA PHE A 24 2.50 9.47 -13.46
C PHE A 24 2.90 9.31 -11.99
N LEU A 25 2.77 10.39 -11.20
CA LEU A 25 2.81 10.31 -9.74
C LEU A 25 1.51 9.65 -9.28
N ILE A 26 1.49 8.31 -9.27
CA ILE A 26 0.43 7.55 -8.63
C ILE A 26 0.64 7.75 -7.13
N THR A 27 -0.07 8.72 -6.55
CA THR A 27 -0.17 8.88 -5.10
C THR A 27 -0.73 7.58 -4.53
N ALA A 28 0.16 6.74 -4.01
CA ALA A 28 -0.25 5.60 -3.21
C ALA A 28 -1.03 6.15 -2.01
N CYS A 29 -2.35 5.93 -1.99
CA CYS A 29 -3.11 6.02 -0.75
C CYS A 29 -2.54 4.96 0.20
N ALA A 30 -1.56 5.35 1.01
CA ALA A 30 -1.13 4.54 2.15
C ALA A 30 -2.26 4.60 3.17
N LEU A 31 -3.18 3.64 3.08
CA LEU A 31 -4.02 3.28 4.21
C LEU A 31 -3.08 2.95 5.37
N PRO A 32 -3.41 3.36 6.60
CA PRO A 32 -2.57 3.04 7.73
C PRO A 32 -2.59 1.53 7.93
N THR A 33 -1.53 0.87 7.46
CA THR A 33 -1.23 -0.51 7.75
C THR A 33 -0.45 -0.51 9.06
N ALA A 34 -0.83 -1.38 9.98
CA ALA A 34 0.03 -1.71 11.09
C ALA A 34 1.30 -2.26 10.46
N ASN A 35 2.42 -1.62 10.76
CA ASN A 35 3.70 -1.95 10.15
C ASN A 35 4.27 -3.28 10.69
N GLY A 36 3.49 -4.07 11.43
CA GLY A 36 3.91 -5.36 11.94
C GLY A 36 2.84 -6.08 12.79
N PRO A 37 3.19 -7.27 13.30
CA PRO A 37 2.38 -8.03 14.25
C PRO A 37 2.11 -7.26 15.54
N VAL A 38 1.10 -7.69 16.29
CA VAL A 38 0.87 -7.21 17.66
C VAL A 38 2.06 -7.61 18.56
N PRO A 39 2.41 -6.80 19.58
CA PRO A 39 3.57 -7.06 20.44
C PRO A 39 3.45 -8.35 21.26
N ASP A 40 2.25 -8.68 21.76
CA ASP A 40 2.01 -9.83 22.63
C ASP A 40 0.99 -10.81 22.01
N PRO A 41 1.33 -11.52 20.92
CA PRO A 41 0.38 -12.33 20.16
C PRO A 41 -0.18 -13.52 20.96
N GLN A 42 0.49 -13.93 22.04
CA GLN A 42 0.03 -15.02 22.90
C GLN A 42 -1.20 -14.65 23.74
N THR A 43 -1.51 -13.36 23.91
CA THR A 43 -2.70 -12.90 24.62
C THR A 43 -3.97 -13.01 23.76
N TYR A 44 -3.81 -13.14 22.44
CA TYR A 44 -4.88 -13.17 21.45
C TYR A 44 -5.42 -14.59 21.28
N ALA A 45 -6.65 -14.81 21.75
CA ALA A 45 -7.31 -16.11 21.70
C ALA A 45 -8.41 -16.17 20.64
N VAL A 46 -8.73 -17.39 20.19
CA VAL A 46 -9.96 -17.65 19.42
C VAL A 46 -11.15 -17.26 20.30
N THR A 47 -12.14 -16.59 19.72
CA THR A 47 -13.40 -16.29 20.41
C THR A 47 -14.55 -17.06 19.77
N GLU A 48 -15.46 -17.55 20.61
CA GLU A 48 -16.74 -18.12 20.18
C GLU A 48 -17.82 -17.04 20.04
N ALA A 49 -17.56 -15.84 20.56
CA ALA A 49 -18.48 -14.73 20.47
C ALA A 49 -18.62 -14.24 19.02
N PRO A 50 -19.81 -13.76 18.61
CA PRO A 50 -19.98 -13.19 17.28
C PRO A 50 -19.00 -12.03 17.03
N ILE A 51 -18.23 -12.13 15.94
CA ILE A 51 -17.34 -11.04 15.51
C ILE A 51 -18.19 -9.84 15.05
N PRO A 52 -17.95 -8.61 15.57
CA PRO A 52 -18.70 -7.44 15.17
C PRO A 52 -18.63 -7.18 13.66
N PHE A 53 -19.73 -6.73 13.07
CA PHE A 53 -19.79 -6.40 11.63
C PHE A 53 -18.68 -5.42 11.19
N ALA A 54 -18.33 -4.47 12.06
CA ALA A 54 -17.25 -3.52 11.80
C ALA A 54 -15.90 -4.23 11.62
N VAL A 55 -15.57 -5.20 12.48
CA VAL A 55 -14.32 -5.97 12.40
C VAL A 55 -14.27 -6.74 11.08
N THR A 56 -15.34 -7.45 10.72
CA THR A 56 -15.43 -8.21 9.46
C THR A 56 -15.20 -7.34 8.22
N ARG A 57 -15.56 -6.05 8.26
CA ARG A 57 -15.34 -5.10 7.16
C ARG A 57 -13.92 -4.55 7.09
N LEU A 58 -13.19 -4.58 8.20
CA LEU A 58 -11.82 -4.08 8.32
C LEU A 58 -10.78 -5.17 8.08
N LEU A 59 -11.19 -6.44 7.99
CA LEU A 59 -10.29 -7.55 7.66
C LEU A 59 -9.68 -7.38 6.25
N PRO A 60 -8.39 -7.69 6.08
CA PRO A 60 -7.78 -7.77 4.76
C PRO A 60 -8.47 -8.83 3.89
N ARG A 61 -8.33 -8.68 2.56
CA ARG A 61 -8.84 -9.69 1.63
C ARG A 61 -8.16 -11.04 1.89
N GLY A 62 -8.97 -12.10 1.95
CA GLY A 62 -8.50 -13.47 2.17
C GLY A 62 -8.35 -13.86 3.64
N VAL A 63 -8.60 -12.95 4.59
CA VAL A 63 -8.70 -13.25 6.03
C VAL A 63 -10.16 -13.47 6.38
N ASN A 64 -10.46 -14.59 7.03
CA ASN A 64 -11.81 -14.94 7.45
C ASN A 64 -12.04 -14.61 8.92
N THR A 65 -13.31 -14.59 9.34
CA THR A 65 -13.67 -14.39 10.75
C THR A 65 -13.13 -15.48 11.68
N GLN A 66 -12.82 -16.67 11.16
CA GLN A 66 -12.21 -17.78 11.91
C GLN A 66 -10.74 -17.50 12.29
N ASP A 67 -10.08 -16.63 11.53
CA ASP A 67 -8.70 -16.22 11.79
C ASP A 67 -8.65 -15.10 12.83
N VAL A 68 -9.79 -14.55 13.22
CA VAL A 68 -9.87 -13.47 14.20
C VAL A 68 -9.49 -13.99 15.58
N ARG A 69 -8.73 -13.17 16.29
CA ARG A 69 -8.30 -13.40 17.66
C ARG A 69 -8.64 -12.16 18.48
N VAL A 70 -8.90 -12.35 19.77
CA VAL A 70 -9.29 -11.27 20.68
C VAL A 70 -8.43 -11.32 21.94
N ALA A 71 -7.96 -10.16 22.38
CA ALA A 71 -7.28 -9.94 23.66
C ALA A 71 -7.69 -8.58 24.22
N ASP A 72 -8.05 -8.49 25.50
CA ASP A 72 -8.38 -7.21 26.17
C ASP A 72 -9.36 -6.33 25.37
N ASN A 73 -10.41 -6.94 24.80
CA ASN A 73 -11.40 -6.31 23.90
C ASN A 73 -10.83 -5.72 22.60
N CYS A 74 -9.56 -5.95 22.29
CA CYS A 74 -8.91 -5.64 21.03
C CYS A 74 -8.97 -6.81 20.05
N TYR A 75 -9.15 -6.50 18.77
CA TYR A 75 -9.27 -7.48 17.70
C TYR A 75 -7.98 -7.56 16.89
N GLY A 76 -7.55 -8.79 16.62
CA GLY A 76 -6.46 -9.14 15.72
C GLY A 76 -6.89 -10.25 14.77
N TYR A 77 -6.05 -10.56 13.79
CA TYR A 77 -6.23 -11.70 12.90
C TYR A 77 -4.93 -12.47 12.73
N GLU A 78 -5.03 -13.79 12.64
CA GLU A 78 -3.89 -14.66 12.36
C GLU A 78 -3.63 -14.69 10.85
N TYR A 79 -2.37 -14.48 10.47
CA TYR A 79 -1.90 -14.63 9.10
C TYR A 79 -0.47 -15.15 9.12
N GLN A 80 -0.23 -16.29 8.45
CA GLN A 80 1.08 -16.93 8.38
C GLN A 80 1.72 -17.19 9.76
N GLY A 81 0.91 -17.58 10.76
CA GLY A 81 1.37 -17.88 12.13
C GLY A 81 1.71 -16.65 12.97
N GLN A 82 1.38 -15.45 12.49
CA GLN A 82 1.52 -14.20 13.24
C GLN A 82 0.16 -13.55 13.44
N VAL A 83 -0.01 -12.82 14.55
CA VAL A 83 -1.23 -12.06 14.83
C VAL A 83 -1.00 -10.60 14.45
N PHE A 84 -1.80 -10.09 13.54
CA PHE A 84 -1.80 -8.69 13.12
C PHE A 84 -3.01 -7.97 13.71
N PRO A 85 -2.90 -6.67 14.04
CA PRO A 85 -4.04 -5.93 14.56
C PRO A 85 -5.08 -5.70 13.45
N VAL A 86 -6.36 -5.78 13.80
CA VAL A 86 -7.42 -5.23 12.94
C VAL A 86 -7.41 -3.72 13.14
N LEU A 87 -7.36 -2.96 12.04
CA LEU A 87 -7.16 -1.51 12.10
C LEU A 87 -8.41 -0.76 11.70
N ILE A 88 -8.71 0.31 12.43
CA ILE A 88 -9.66 1.31 11.95
C ILE A 88 -9.02 2.13 10.82
N PRO A 89 -9.80 2.82 9.97
CA PRO A 89 -9.27 3.62 8.87
C PRO A 89 -8.28 4.72 9.26
N ARG A 90 -8.24 5.12 10.55
CA ARG A 90 -7.28 6.09 11.10
C ARG A 90 -5.96 5.46 11.56
N GLY A 91 -5.84 4.14 11.53
CA GLY A 91 -4.58 3.42 11.75
C GLY A 91 -4.34 2.90 13.16
N THR A 92 -5.27 3.11 14.08
CA THR A 92 -5.20 2.49 15.40
C THR A 92 -5.85 1.12 15.36
N GLN A 93 -5.51 0.29 16.34
CA GLN A 93 -6.18 -0.99 16.53
C GLN A 93 -7.66 -0.79 16.86
N TYR A 94 -8.49 -1.71 16.38
CA TYR A 94 -9.90 -1.80 16.75
C TYR A 94 -10.01 -2.50 18.11
N CYS A 95 -10.42 -1.76 19.13
CA CYS A 95 -10.75 -2.26 20.46
C CYS A 95 -12.12 -1.74 20.89
N LEU A 96 -12.86 -2.53 21.67
CA LEU A 96 -14.17 -2.18 22.24
C LEU A 96 -14.06 -1.75 23.71
#